data_AF-A0A4P8SF36-F1
#
_entry.id   AF-A0A4P8SF36-F1
#
_cell.length_a   1.000
_cell.length_b   1.000
_cell.length_c   1.000
_cell.angle_alpha   90.00
_cell.angle_beta   90.00
_cell.angle_gamma   90.00
#
_symmetry.space_group_name_H-M   'P 1'
#
loop_
_entity.id
_entity.type
_entity.pdbx_description
1 polymer ?
#
loop_
_entity_poly.entity_id
_entity_poly.type
_entity_poly.pdbx_seq_one_letter_code
_entity_poly.pdbx_strand_id
1 'polypeptide(L)'
;MVITMELLKLGATSRGSHKRRQIELIGEEWPPARGWKEKVIGREISDEVAEEFIRLGSSNINADNFQGKERNEYWFNSRNPVSIYIYTLALSNDCYYVGLTANIKKRMEEHFTGKGAEWTKLNTPLQLISAIDIGTKNAREAEKIENETTVELMIQYGIDKVRGGCYTNIEQKLVEKHLIAHGAWERIMQSKFARHPNVYEGSWENALERFLDDALCYYDAGSPENMHEIVFKSLFSLTQYSYWNEAFAPCLSWEFWNKKGILPVLLSFKYARTVGSRLPSAYDVLAAALNRGESNQYPLRRLFLLGWQSFQPQTTDKQAKTIIRFMTYLNENAKFERKYDAFVSVLFPEMRTILQI
;
A
#
# COMPACT_ATOMS: atom_id res chain seq x y z
N MET A 1 -31.45 6.05 -0.05
CA MET A 1 -30.33 5.21 0.43
C MET A 1 -30.37 4.92 1.94
N VAL A 2 -29.60 3.92 2.41
CA VAL A 2 -29.48 3.56 3.85
C VAL A 2 -28.33 4.35 4.50
N ILE A 3 -28.54 4.86 5.71
CA ILE A 3 -27.48 5.52 6.48
C ILE A 3 -26.41 4.49 6.87
N THR A 4 -25.18 4.69 6.39
CA THR A 4 -24.01 3.89 6.72
C THR A 4 -23.02 4.68 7.56
N MET A 5 -22.10 3.97 8.24
CA MET A 5 -20.97 4.62 8.92
C MET A 5 -20.08 5.40 7.94
N GLU A 6 -20.03 4.99 6.67
CA GLU A 6 -19.32 5.70 5.61
C GLU A 6 -19.99 7.03 5.26
N LEU A 7 -21.32 7.05 5.08
CA LEU A 7 -22.08 8.28 4.87
C LEU A 7 -21.87 9.29 6.02
N LEU A 8 -21.92 8.80 7.27
CA LEU A 8 -21.67 9.64 8.44
C LEU A 8 -20.24 10.20 8.44
N LYS A 9 -19.23 9.43 8.00
CA LYS A 9 -17.85 9.92 7.86
C LYS A 9 -17.71 10.94 6.74
N LEU A 10 -18.35 10.72 5.59
CA LEU A 10 -18.32 11.64 4.45
C LEU A 10 -18.98 12.99 4.78
N GLY A 11 -20.03 12.98 5.59
CA GLY A 11 -20.65 14.20 6.10
C GLY A 11 -19.97 14.80 7.33
N ALA A 12 -18.90 14.22 7.88
CA ALA A 12 -18.24 14.83 9.01
C ALA A 12 -17.49 16.10 8.59
N THR A 13 -17.48 17.12 9.46
CA THR A 13 -16.58 18.27 9.30
C THR A 13 -15.11 17.83 9.43
N SER A 14 -14.16 18.72 9.10
CA SER A 14 -12.71 18.44 9.24
C SER A 14 -12.27 18.04 10.66
N ARG A 15 -13.08 18.31 11.69
CA ARG A 15 -12.85 17.91 13.09
C ARG A 15 -13.61 16.65 13.50
N GLY A 16 -14.26 15.95 12.57
CA GLY A 16 -15.03 14.74 12.84
C GLY A 16 -16.43 14.96 13.44
N SER A 17 -16.88 16.22 13.57
CA SER A 17 -18.17 16.60 14.15
C SER A 17 -19.25 16.84 13.08
N HIS A 18 -20.51 16.76 13.47
CA HIS A 18 -21.69 17.00 12.62
C HIS A 18 -22.46 18.24 13.09
N LYS A 19 -22.90 19.08 12.14
CA LYS A 19 -23.68 20.30 12.41
C LYS A 19 -25.13 19.94 12.76
N ARG A 20 -25.82 20.81 13.50
CA ARG A 20 -27.24 20.63 13.89
C ARG A 20 -28.15 20.21 12.74
N ARG A 21 -28.06 20.91 11.60
CA ARG A 21 -28.88 20.61 10.41
C ARG A 21 -28.63 19.19 9.86
N GLN A 22 -27.41 18.67 9.97
CA GLN A 22 -27.10 17.30 9.54
C GLN A 22 -27.78 16.28 10.44
N ILE A 23 -27.80 16.52 11.75
CA ILE A 23 -28.47 15.66 12.73
C ILE A 23 -29.99 15.65 12.52
N GLU A 24 -30.58 16.82 12.21
CA GLU A 24 -32.00 16.94 11.89
C GLU A 24 -32.36 16.22 10.57
N LEU A 25 -31.52 16.31 9.53
CA LEU A 25 -31.75 15.67 8.22
C LEU A 25 -31.85 14.16 8.29
N ILE A 26 -31.12 13.53 9.21
CA ILE A 26 -31.17 12.08 9.44
C ILE A 26 -32.20 11.67 10.49
N GLY A 27 -33.05 12.62 10.92
CA GLY A 27 -34.13 12.38 11.86
C GLY A 27 -33.66 12.07 13.28
N GLU A 28 -32.57 12.68 13.74
CA GLU A 28 -32.09 12.57 15.12
C GLU A 28 -32.21 13.92 15.85
N GLU A 29 -32.36 13.90 17.17
CA GLU A 29 -32.53 15.12 17.98
C GLU A 29 -31.20 15.82 18.26
N TRP A 30 -31.23 17.16 18.30
CA TRP A 30 -30.10 17.98 18.69
C TRP A 30 -30.24 18.51 20.13
N PRO A 31 -29.20 18.43 20.98
CA PRO A 31 -27.89 17.84 20.72
C PRO A 31 -27.93 16.30 20.77
N PRO A 32 -27.18 15.62 19.89
CA PRO A 32 -27.30 14.17 19.78
C PRO A 32 -26.66 13.48 20.99
N ALA A 33 -27.36 12.49 21.55
CA ALA A 33 -26.90 11.72 22.70
C ALA A 33 -25.65 10.88 22.38
N ARG A 34 -24.90 10.47 23.40
CA ARG A 34 -23.75 9.57 23.22
C ARG A 34 -24.20 8.26 22.57
N GLY A 35 -23.58 7.86 21.47
CA GLY A 35 -23.95 6.66 20.70
C GLY A 35 -25.04 6.87 19.63
N TRP A 36 -25.36 8.13 19.29
CA TRP A 36 -26.38 8.43 18.27
C TRP A 36 -26.04 7.86 16.88
N LYS A 37 -24.75 7.69 16.55
CA LYS A 37 -24.31 7.19 15.24
C LYS A 37 -24.77 5.76 15.01
N GLU A 38 -24.68 4.92 16.04
CA GLU A 38 -25.14 3.54 16.04
C GLU A 38 -26.67 3.46 15.93
N LYS A 39 -27.40 4.44 16.48
CA LYS A 39 -28.87 4.51 16.47
C LYS A 39 -29.47 4.94 15.13
N VAL A 40 -28.72 5.66 14.29
CA VAL A 40 -29.18 6.14 12.98
C VAL A 40 -28.74 5.25 11.82
N ILE A 41 -27.70 4.43 12.01
CA ILE A 41 -27.24 3.47 11.00
C ILE A 41 -28.35 2.44 10.71
N GLY A 42 -28.61 2.21 9.43
CA GLY A 42 -29.68 1.32 8.98
C GLY A 42 -31.01 2.01 8.69
N ARG A 43 -31.19 3.28 9.04
CA ARG A 43 -32.37 4.07 8.63
C ARG A 43 -32.30 4.40 7.14
N GLU A 44 -33.46 4.52 6.51
CA GLU A 44 -33.58 4.96 5.12
C GLU A 44 -33.78 6.49 5.06
N ILE A 45 -33.04 7.13 4.17
CA ILE A 45 -33.16 8.54 3.81
C ILE A 45 -33.20 8.68 2.30
N SER A 46 -33.75 9.77 1.78
CA SER A 46 -33.69 10.04 0.34
C SER A 46 -32.25 10.39 -0.08
N ASP A 47 -31.96 10.25 -1.36
CA ASP A 47 -30.62 10.53 -1.87
C ASP A 47 -30.32 12.04 -1.79
N GLU A 48 -31.34 12.90 -1.94
CA GLU A 48 -31.24 14.35 -1.74
C GLU A 48 -30.86 14.71 -0.29
N VAL A 49 -31.43 14.00 0.69
CA VAL A 49 -31.11 14.19 2.11
C VAL A 49 -29.67 13.79 2.40
N ALA A 50 -29.20 12.70 1.80
CA ALA A 50 -27.82 12.24 1.97
C ALA A 50 -26.80 13.18 1.32
N GLU A 51 -27.11 13.68 0.13
CA GLU A 51 -26.29 14.70 -0.56
C GLU A 51 -26.23 15.99 0.26
N GLU A 52 -27.37 16.47 0.77
CA GLU A 52 -27.41 17.65 1.64
C GLU A 52 -26.62 17.41 2.93
N PHE A 53 -26.73 16.21 3.51
CA PHE A 53 -25.98 15.81 4.69
C PHE A 53 -24.46 15.88 4.44
N ILE A 54 -23.95 15.38 3.31
CA ILE A 54 -22.52 15.46 2.96
C ILE A 54 -22.10 16.91 2.71
N ARG A 55 -22.93 17.66 1.96
CA ARG A 55 -22.68 19.07 1.63
C ARG A 55 -22.55 19.94 2.88
N LEU A 56 -23.37 19.69 3.89
CA LEU A 56 -23.35 20.44 5.15
C LEU A 56 -22.08 20.23 5.98
N GLY A 57 -21.48 19.04 5.89
CA GLY A 57 -20.16 18.75 6.49
C GLY A 57 -19.02 19.51 5.82
N SER A 58 -19.14 19.70 4.51
CA SER A 58 -18.13 20.36 3.66
C SER A 58 -18.24 21.89 3.65
N SER A 59 -19.39 22.46 4.03
CA SER A 59 -19.74 23.88 3.86
C SER A 59 -19.20 24.83 4.93
N ASN A 60 -17.97 24.61 5.42
CA ASN A 60 -17.14 25.71 5.94
C ASN A 60 -16.26 26.33 4.83
N ILE A 61 -16.56 26.03 3.57
CA ILE A 61 -16.00 26.69 2.39
C ILE A 61 -17.12 27.56 1.82
N ASN A 62 -17.00 28.89 1.99
CA ASN A 62 -18.01 29.85 1.56
C ASN A 62 -18.32 29.72 0.07
N ALA A 63 -19.61 29.55 -0.20
CA ALA A 63 -20.23 29.43 -1.51
C ALA A 63 -20.62 30.82 -2.01
N ASP A 64 -19.69 31.51 -2.68
CA ASP A 64 -19.99 32.63 -3.57
C ASP A 64 -18.86 32.68 -4.60
N ASN A 65 -19.00 31.85 -5.64
CA ASN A 65 -18.36 31.90 -6.97
C ASN A 65 -18.47 30.53 -7.64
N PHE A 66 -19.69 30.12 -8.00
CA PHE A 66 -19.94 28.96 -8.87
C PHE A 66 -20.64 29.42 -10.15
N GLN A 67 -19.91 30.17 -10.97
CA GLN A 67 -19.91 29.88 -12.40
C GLN A 67 -18.85 28.78 -12.61
N GLY A 68 -19.17 27.81 -13.47
CA GLY A 68 -18.47 26.55 -13.63
C GLY A 68 -16.95 26.61 -13.44
N LYS A 69 -16.45 25.84 -12.48
CA LYS A 69 -15.04 25.49 -12.41
C LYS A 69 -14.93 23.98 -12.35
N GLU A 70 -14.54 23.40 -13.48
CA GLU A 70 -13.69 22.22 -13.50
C GLU A 70 -12.70 22.32 -12.33
N ARG A 71 -12.52 21.26 -11.55
CA ARG A 71 -11.39 21.19 -10.61
C ARG A 71 -10.13 21.22 -11.47
N ASN A 72 -9.58 22.40 -11.71
CA ASN A 72 -8.34 22.53 -12.45
C ASN A 72 -7.27 21.77 -11.68
N GLU A 73 -6.63 20.78 -12.31
CA GLU A 73 -5.55 19.95 -11.76
C GLU A 73 -4.24 20.73 -11.53
N TYR A 74 -4.34 22.06 -11.45
CA TYR A 74 -3.23 22.99 -11.36
C TYR A 74 -2.71 23.08 -9.92
N TRP A 75 -1.38 23.23 -9.81
CA TRP A 75 -0.64 23.37 -8.56
C TRP A 75 -1.30 24.33 -7.56
N PHE A 76 -1.56 23.87 -6.33
CA PHE A 76 -2.09 24.68 -5.21
C PHE A 76 -3.37 25.49 -5.52
N ASN A 77 -4.28 24.94 -6.34
CA ASN A 77 -5.49 25.63 -6.79
C ASN A 77 -5.21 26.95 -7.54
N SER A 78 -4.05 27.05 -8.19
CA SER A 78 -3.72 28.20 -9.02
C SER A 78 -4.81 28.43 -10.07
N ARG A 79 -5.14 29.71 -10.30
CA ARG A 79 -6.13 30.10 -11.32
C ARG A 79 -5.65 29.79 -12.74
N ASN A 80 -4.33 29.76 -12.94
CA ASN A 80 -3.66 29.48 -14.21
C ASN A 80 -2.63 28.37 -14.04
N PRO A 81 -2.35 27.58 -15.09
CA PRO A 81 -1.35 26.53 -15.01
C PRO A 81 0.04 27.16 -14.89
N VAL A 82 0.78 26.77 -13.85
CA VAL A 82 2.12 27.29 -13.51
C VAL A 82 3.18 26.21 -13.78
N SER A 83 4.39 26.63 -14.16
CA SER A 83 5.54 25.73 -14.15
C SER A 83 5.79 25.24 -12.74
N ILE A 84 6.00 23.93 -12.61
CA ILE A 84 6.35 23.29 -11.35
C ILE A 84 7.82 22.92 -11.43
N TYR A 85 8.56 23.26 -10.38
CA TYR A 85 9.96 22.92 -10.24
C TYR A 85 10.13 21.88 -9.15
N ILE A 86 10.95 20.88 -9.41
CA ILE A 86 11.52 20.03 -8.37
C ILE A 86 12.88 20.59 -7.96
N TYR A 87 13.16 20.57 -6.66
CA TYR A 87 14.45 20.98 -6.12
C TYR A 87 14.98 19.99 -5.10
N THR A 88 16.32 19.93 -5.01
CA THR A 88 17.03 19.14 -3.99
C THR A 88 17.93 20.05 -3.18
N LEU A 89 17.83 19.97 -1.86
CA LEU A 89 18.70 20.65 -0.90
C LEU A 89 19.68 19.65 -0.29
N ALA A 90 20.95 20.05 -0.17
CA ALA A 90 21.89 19.44 0.78
C ALA A 90 21.76 20.17 2.12
N LEU A 91 21.72 19.39 3.19
CA LEU A 91 21.53 19.84 4.56
C LEU A 91 22.73 19.43 5.42
N SER A 92 22.80 19.95 6.64
CA SER A 92 23.73 19.45 7.66
C SER A 92 23.52 17.95 7.94
N ASN A 93 24.52 17.30 8.55
CA ASN A 93 24.51 15.87 8.90
C ASN A 93 24.44 14.91 7.70
N ASP A 94 24.90 15.37 6.53
CA ASP A 94 24.86 14.65 5.26
C ASP A 94 23.43 14.21 4.88
N CYS A 95 22.46 15.09 5.18
CA CYS A 95 21.06 14.87 4.89
C CYS A 95 20.62 15.64 3.64
N TYR A 96 19.53 15.19 3.01
CA TYR A 96 18.96 15.79 1.80
C TYR A 96 17.47 16.02 1.94
N TYR A 97 16.96 17.01 1.20
CA TYR A 97 15.53 17.29 1.09
C TYR A 97 15.11 17.49 -0.36
N VAL A 98 14.04 16.82 -0.77
CA VAL A 98 13.39 17.00 -2.07
C VAL A 98 12.09 17.76 -1.88
N GLY A 99 11.83 18.73 -2.73
CA GLY A 99 10.60 19.51 -2.69
C GLY A 99 10.11 19.96 -4.05
N LEU A 100 8.81 20.26 -4.12
CA LEU A 100 8.20 20.95 -5.26
C LEU A 100 7.90 22.42 -4.96
N THR A 101 7.97 23.29 -5.97
CA THR A 101 7.55 24.69 -5.87
C THR A 101 7.27 25.30 -7.24
N ALA A 102 6.41 26.30 -7.30
CA ALA A 102 6.27 27.17 -8.49
C ALA A 102 7.17 28.42 -8.42
N ASN A 103 7.84 28.67 -7.28
CA ASN A 103 8.73 29.81 -7.08
C ASN A 103 9.95 29.38 -6.23
N ILE A 104 11.06 29.12 -6.92
CA ILE A 104 12.32 28.68 -6.29
C ILE A 104 12.86 29.73 -5.33
N LYS A 105 12.94 31.01 -5.75
CA LYS A 105 13.52 32.08 -4.93
C LYS A 105 12.82 32.20 -3.57
N LYS A 106 11.49 32.30 -3.58
CA LYS A 106 10.68 32.37 -2.35
C LYS A 106 10.88 31.12 -1.50
N ARG A 107 10.88 29.94 -2.12
CA ARG A 107 11.01 28.68 -1.39
C ARG A 107 12.39 28.51 -0.74
N MET A 108 13.44 28.96 -1.40
CA MET A 108 14.79 28.99 -0.82
C MET A 108 14.84 29.95 0.36
N GLU A 109 14.29 31.16 0.22
CA GLU A 109 14.20 32.10 1.34
C GLU A 109 13.49 31.48 2.55
N GLU A 110 12.35 30.79 2.35
CA GLU A 110 11.65 30.08 3.43
C GLU A 110 12.52 29.01 4.10
N HIS A 111 13.21 28.16 3.34
CA HIS A 111 14.06 27.11 3.91
C HIS A 111 15.27 27.69 4.67
N PHE A 112 16.02 28.62 4.06
CA PHE A 112 17.24 29.18 4.64
C PHE A 112 16.96 30.16 5.80
N THR A 113 15.72 30.64 5.96
CA THR A 113 15.28 31.44 7.13
C THR A 113 14.58 30.61 8.21
N GLY A 114 14.62 29.27 8.12
CA GLY A 114 14.06 28.37 9.13
C GLY A 114 12.52 28.26 9.10
N LYS A 115 11.87 28.72 8.03
CA LYS A 115 10.41 28.59 7.80
C LYS A 115 10.04 27.42 6.89
N GLY A 116 11.03 26.58 6.55
CA GLY A 116 10.86 25.41 5.69
C GLY A 116 10.16 24.21 6.35
N ALA A 117 10.34 23.05 5.73
CA ALA A 117 9.86 21.76 6.26
C ALA A 117 10.54 21.43 7.60
N GLU A 118 9.87 20.64 8.44
CA GLU A 118 10.40 20.23 9.75
C GLU A 118 11.76 19.55 9.64
N TRP A 119 11.95 18.66 8.66
CA TRP A 119 13.24 18.04 8.37
C TRP A 119 14.37 19.05 8.11
N THR A 120 14.06 20.13 7.38
CA THR A 120 15.02 21.21 7.08
C THR A 120 15.23 22.17 8.26
N LYS A 121 14.34 22.17 9.26
CA LYS A 121 14.57 22.89 10.51
C LYS A 121 15.50 22.10 11.43
N LEU A 122 15.36 20.77 11.43
CA LEU A 122 16.23 19.86 12.16
C LEU A 122 17.62 19.75 11.54
N ASN A 123 17.70 19.74 10.21
CA ASN A 123 18.95 19.70 9.45
C ASN A 123 19.07 20.98 8.62
N THR A 124 19.97 21.88 9.01
CA THR A 124 20.09 23.22 8.43
C THR A 124 20.43 23.13 6.93
N PRO A 125 19.70 23.83 6.04
CA PRO A 125 20.03 23.88 4.62
C PRO A 125 21.41 24.50 4.40
N LEU A 126 22.25 23.80 3.65
CA LEU A 126 23.59 24.25 3.29
C LEU A 126 23.62 24.79 1.86
N GLN A 127 22.98 24.08 0.93
CA GLN A 127 23.08 24.38 -0.49
C GLN A 127 21.86 23.87 -1.28
N LEU A 128 21.45 24.65 -2.29
CA LEU A 128 20.58 24.18 -3.37
C LEU A 128 21.41 23.39 -4.39
N ILE A 129 21.18 22.08 -4.45
CA ILE A 129 21.93 21.15 -5.34
C ILE A 129 21.35 21.18 -6.75
N SER A 130 20.02 21.14 -6.87
CA SER A 130 19.32 21.16 -8.15
C SER A 130 17.99 21.86 -8.04
N ALA A 131 17.58 22.52 -9.13
CA ALA A 131 16.25 23.08 -9.32
C ALA A 131 15.90 22.96 -10.81
N ILE A 132 14.93 22.11 -11.14
CA ILE A 132 14.61 21.72 -12.52
C ILE A 132 13.12 21.93 -12.75
N ASP A 133 12.76 22.59 -13.86
CA ASP A 133 11.37 22.62 -14.33
C ASP A 133 11.00 21.22 -14.84
N ILE A 134 10.01 20.58 -14.21
CA ILE A 134 9.62 19.21 -14.54
C ILE A 134 8.69 19.13 -15.77
N GLY A 135 8.39 20.27 -16.41
CA GLY A 135 7.65 20.32 -17.66
C GLY A 135 6.16 19.99 -17.56
N THR A 136 5.69 19.55 -16.39
CA THR A 136 4.28 19.33 -16.11
C THR A 136 3.68 20.48 -15.30
N LYS A 137 2.40 20.74 -15.55
CA LYS A 137 1.56 21.68 -14.80
C LYS A 137 0.50 20.94 -13.98
N ASN A 138 0.51 19.60 -14.03
CA ASN A 138 -0.39 18.72 -13.30
C ASN A 138 0.19 18.42 -11.92
N ALA A 139 -0.55 18.75 -10.86
CA ALA A 139 -0.08 18.56 -9.49
C ALA A 139 0.17 17.09 -9.13
N ARG A 140 -0.68 16.16 -9.60
CA ARG A 140 -0.54 14.73 -9.28
C ARG A 140 0.66 14.10 -9.97
N GLU A 141 0.93 14.50 -11.20
CA GLU A 141 2.13 14.07 -11.91
C GLU A 141 3.38 14.58 -11.20
N ALA A 142 3.39 15.86 -10.79
CA ALA A 142 4.49 16.44 -10.03
C ALA A 142 4.73 15.70 -8.70
N GLU A 143 3.69 15.39 -7.93
CA GLU A 143 3.80 14.62 -6.68
C GLU A 143 4.41 13.22 -6.90
N LYS A 144 4.08 12.55 -8.01
CA LYS A 144 4.69 11.26 -8.36
C LYS A 144 6.19 11.41 -8.65
N ILE A 145 6.57 12.44 -9.40
CA ILE A 145 7.97 12.75 -9.71
C ILE A 145 8.74 13.03 -8.42
N GLU A 146 8.20 13.85 -7.51
CA GLU A 146 8.82 14.17 -6.22
C GLU A 146 9.05 12.92 -5.36
N ASN A 147 8.04 12.05 -5.26
CA ASN A 147 8.14 10.81 -4.51
C ASN A 147 9.21 9.88 -5.12
N GLU A 148 9.26 9.75 -6.44
CA GLU A 148 10.25 8.91 -7.13
C GLU A 148 11.68 9.45 -6.95
N THR A 149 11.89 10.75 -7.17
CA THR A 149 13.20 11.40 -6.92
C THR A 149 13.65 11.26 -5.46
N THR A 150 12.70 11.34 -4.52
CA THR A 150 13.00 11.09 -3.09
C THR A 150 13.49 9.66 -2.86
N VAL A 151 12.84 8.67 -3.47
CA VAL A 151 13.22 7.25 -3.38
C VAL A 151 14.58 6.99 -4.04
N GLU A 152 14.87 7.59 -5.19
CA GLU A 152 16.17 7.50 -5.85
C GLU A 152 17.31 8.03 -4.97
N LEU A 153 17.09 9.18 -4.33
CA LEU A 153 18.05 9.73 -3.37
C LEU A 153 18.17 8.86 -2.12
N MET A 154 17.08 8.25 -1.62
CA MET A 154 17.15 7.27 -0.52
C MET A 154 17.95 6.02 -0.90
N ILE A 155 17.82 5.54 -2.13
CA ILE A 155 18.65 4.45 -2.67
C ILE A 155 20.12 4.85 -2.64
N GLN A 156 20.44 6.09 -3.03
CA GLN A 156 21.82 6.57 -3.09
C GLN A 156 22.43 6.77 -1.69
N TYR A 157 21.76 7.55 -0.83
CA TYR A 157 22.31 8.10 0.41
C TYR A 157 21.81 7.42 1.69
N GLY A 158 20.75 6.64 1.63
CA GLY A 158 20.13 5.98 2.78
C GLY A 158 18.78 6.57 3.17
N ILE A 159 17.88 5.71 3.67
CA ILE A 159 16.51 6.08 4.06
C ILE A 159 16.45 7.05 5.24
N ASP A 160 17.49 7.07 6.07
CA ASP A 160 17.62 7.94 7.24
C ASP A 160 18.16 9.32 6.87
N LYS A 161 18.67 9.50 5.66
CA LYS A 161 19.32 10.73 5.19
C LYS A 161 18.44 11.62 4.33
N VAL A 162 17.33 11.11 3.79
CA VAL A 162 16.55 11.83 2.76
C VAL A 162 15.08 11.96 3.17
N ARG A 163 14.49 13.13 2.93
CA ARG A 163 13.05 13.38 3.08
C ARG A 163 12.50 14.18 1.89
N GLY A 164 11.24 13.98 1.55
CA GLY A 164 10.58 14.69 0.43
C GLY A 164 9.21 14.08 0.14
N GLY A 165 8.35 14.80 -0.59
CA GLY A 165 7.02 14.33 -0.97
C GLY A 165 6.20 13.75 0.19
N CYS A 166 5.68 12.53 0.04
CA CYS A 166 4.94 11.83 1.09
C CYS A 166 5.83 11.22 2.20
N TYR A 167 7.15 11.31 2.06
CA TYR A 167 8.15 10.77 2.98
C TYR A 167 8.81 11.85 3.84
N THR A 168 8.05 12.85 4.29
CA THR A 168 8.56 14.03 5.02
C THR A 168 8.58 13.89 6.54
N ASN A 169 8.04 12.79 7.07
CA ASN A 169 7.94 12.56 8.51
C ASN A 169 9.34 12.47 9.16
N ILE A 170 9.50 13.08 10.34
CA ILE A 170 10.76 13.04 11.09
C ILE A 170 11.04 11.65 11.69
N GLU A 171 9.99 10.90 12.03
CA GLU A 171 10.11 9.56 12.58
C GLU A 171 10.36 8.54 11.46
N GLN A 172 11.52 7.89 11.52
CA GLN A 172 11.96 6.90 10.52
C GLN A 172 10.93 5.77 10.31
N LYS A 173 10.29 5.30 11.38
CA LYS A 173 9.26 4.24 11.29
C LYS A 173 8.05 4.65 10.45
N LEU A 174 7.65 5.92 10.51
CA LEU A 174 6.52 6.41 9.71
C LEU A 174 6.92 6.55 8.23
N VAL A 175 8.16 6.95 7.95
CA VAL A 175 8.71 6.96 6.59
C VAL A 175 8.71 5.56 5.99
N GLU A 176 9.19 4.56 6.72
CA GLU A 176 9.20 3.16 6.27
C GLU A 176 7.79 2.64 5.98
N LYS A 177 6.80 2.99 6.79
CA LYS A 177 5.38 2.65 6.52
C LYS A 177 4.90 3.23 5.20
N HIS A 178 5.23 4.48 4.91
CA HIS A 178 4.90 5.09 3.63
C HIS A 178 5.64 4.40 2.48
N LEU A 179 6.93 4.09 2.63
CA LEU A 179 7.70 3.37 1.61
C LEU A 179 7.10 2.00 1.29
N ILE A 180 6.68 1.25 2.31
CA ILE A 180 6.00 -0.06 2.14
C ILE A 180 4.66 0.14 1.44
N ALA A 181 3.84 1.10 1.90
CA ALA A 181 2.52 1.37 1.32
C ALA A 181 2.59 1.80 -0.15
N HIS A 182 3.69 2.41 -0.58
CA HIS A 182 3.94 2.85 -1.94
C HIS A 182 4.83 1.88 -2.76
N GLY A 183 5.21 0.71 -2.22
CA GLY A 183 6.02 -0.29 -2.92
C GLY A 183 7.47 0.13 -3.22
N ALA A 184 7.98 1.14 -2.51
CA ALA A 184 9.33 1.67 -2.67
C ALA A 184 10.35 1.02 -1.72
N TRP A 185 9.89 0.44 -0.61
CA TRP A 185 10.75 -0.12 0.42
C TRP A 185 11.61 -1.28 -0.11
N GLU A 186 11.02 -2.19 -0.89
CA GLU A 186 11.72 -3.34 -1.48
C GLU A 186 12.83 -2.86 -2.42
N ARG A 187 12.55 -1.88 -3.29
CA ARG A 187 13.54 -1.31 -4.23
C ARG A 187 14.77 -0.78 -3.50
N ILE A 188 14.55 -0.09 -2.38
CA ILE A 188 15.63 0.45 -1.55
C ILE A 188 16.44 -0.70 -0.91
N MET A 189 15.76 -1.70 -0.34
CA MET A 189 16.43 -2.83 0.30
C MET A 189 17.24 -3.68 -0.69
N GLN A 190 16.73 -3.87 -1.91
CA GLN A 190 17.47 -4.54 -2.98
C GLN A 190 18.80 -3.82 -3.27
N SER A 191 18.79 -2.49 -3.39
CA SER A 191 20.03 -1.73 -3.61
C SER A 191 20.98 -1.81 -2.41
N LYS A 192 20.44 -1.72 -1.18
CA LYS A 192 21.22 -1.86 0.06
C LYS A 192 21.94 -3.21 0.11
N PHE A 193 21.25 -4.30 -0.21
CA PHE A 193 21.81 -5.65 -0.17
C PHE A 193 22.70 -5.97 -1.37
N ALA A 194 22.44 -5.42 -2.55
CA ALA A 194 23.31 -5.58 -3.71
C ALA A 194 24.71 -4.98 -3.50
N ARG A 195 24.82 -3.90 -2.71
CA ARG A 195 26.12 -3.29 -2.35
C ARG A 195 26.92 -4.08 -1.31
N HIS A 196 26.24 -4.97 -0.58
CA HIS A 196 26.84 -5.80 0.47
C HIS A 196 26.39 -7.25 0.26
N PRO A 197 26.88 -7.93 -0.80
CA PRO A 197 26.55 -9.32 -1.02
C PRO A 197 26.99 -10.12 0.20
N ASN A 198 26.00 -10.72 0.87
CA ASN A 198 26.29 -11.68 1.93
C ASN A 198 27.00 -12.88 1.30
N VAL A 199 28.07 -13.35 1.93
CA VAL A 199 28.60 -14.68 1.63
C VAL A 199 27.55 -15.67 2.14
N TYR A 200 26.80 -16.30 1.25
CA TYR A 200 25.84 -17.31 1.67
C TYR A 200 26.52 -18.61 2.04
N GLU A 201 26.06 -19.19 3.13
CA GLU A 201 26.43 -20.52 3.58
C GLU A 201 25.26 -21.46 3.31
N GLY A 202 25.46 -22.47 2.46
CA GLY A 202 24.47 -23.53 2.19
C GLY A 202 24.00 -23.63 0.74
N SER A 203 23.24 -24.68 0.45
CA SER A 203 22.68 -24.94 -0.89
C SER A 203 21.45 -24.07 -1.19
N TRP A 204 20.98 -24.13 -2.44
CA TRP A 204 19.73 -23.48 -2.86
C TRP A 204 18.53 -23.95 -2.04
N GLU A 205 18.46 -25.24 -1.73
CA GLU A 205 17.41 -25.85 -0.92
C GLU A 205 17.41 -25.28 0.50
N ASN A 206 18.58 -25.20 1.14
CA ASN A 206 18.71 -24.62 2.49
C ASN A 206 18.27 -23.15 2.51
N ALA A 207 18.53 -22.39 1.44
CA ALA A 207 18.12 -21.00 1.34
C ALA A 207 16.61 -20.85 1.18
N LEU A 208 15.97 -21.72 0.38
CA LEU A 208 14.50 -21.77 0.26
C LEU A 208 13.84 -22.13 1.58
N GLU A 209 14.35 -23.16 2.27
CA GLU A 209 13.85 -23.57 3.59
C GLU A 209 13.96 -22.44 4.60
N ARG A 210 15.12 -21.78 4.66
CA ARG A 210 15.31 -20.62 5.53
C ARG A 210 14.31 -19.49 5.24
N PHE A 211 14.06 -19.17 3.96
CA PHE A 211 13.06 -18.17 3.61
C PHE A 211 11.66 -18.55 4.11
N LEU A 212 11.27 -19.82 3.93
CA LEU A 212 9.98 -20.32 4.41
C LEU A 212 9.89 -20.25 5.93
N ASP A 213 10.95 -20.61 6.65
CA ASP A 213 11.01 -20.55 8.12
C ASP A 213 10.92 -19.11 8.64
N ASP A 214 11.70 -18.19 8.07
CA ASP A 214 11.66 -16.77 8.41
C ASP A 214 10.26 -16.18 8.14
N ALA A 215 9.64 -16.55 7.01
CA ALA A 215 8.28 -16.13 6.67
C ALA A 215 7.23 -16.70 7.64
N LEU A 216 7.32 -17.99 7.99
CA LEU A 216 6.41 -18.62 8.96
C LEU A 216 6.52 -17.97 10.34
N CYS A 217 7.75 -17.76 10.83
CA CYS A 217 7.99 -17.06 12.09
C CYS A 217 7.38 -15.65 12.08
N TYR A 218 7.53 -14.92 10.98
CA TYR A 218 6.91 -13.61 10.79
C TYR A 218 5.37 -13.67 10.85
N TYR A 219 4.73 -14.60 10.15
CA TYR A 219 3.27 -14.72 10.18
C TYR A 219 2.74 -15.17 11.55
N ASP A 220 3.39 -16.13 12.20
CA ASP A 220 2.99 -16.69 13.48
C ASP A 220 3.16 -15.67 14.63
N ALA A 221 4.15 -14.77 14.51
CA ALA A 221 4.30 -13.62 15.40
C ALA A 221 3.27 -12.49 15.16
N GLY A 222 2.32 -12.67 14.24
CA GLY A 222 1.30 -11.65 13.92
C GLY A 222 1.78 -10.58 12.94
N SER A 223 2.80 -10.88 12.15
CA SER A 223 3.39 -10.01 11.13
C SER A 223 3.92 -8.67 11.65
N PRO A 224 4.85 -8.67 12.62
CA PRO A 224 5.37 -7.44 13.19
C PRO A 224 6.36 -6.75 12.24
N GLU A 225 6.33 -5.41 12.24
CA GLU A 225 7.10 -4.56 11.29
C GLU A 225 8.62 -4.78 11.38
N ASN A 226 9.14 -5.05 12.58
CA ASN A 226 10.57 -5.27 12.81
C ASN A 226 11.12 -6.56 12.19
N MET A 227 10.26 -7.48 11.72
CA MET A 227 10.67 -8.71 11.05
C MET A 227 10.66 -8.60 9.52
N HIS A 228 10.16 -7.49 8.94
CA HIS A 228 10.09 -7.31 7.49
C HIS A 228 11.46 -7.44 6.80
N GLU A 229 12.50 -6.82 7.37
CA GLU A 229 13.86 -6.89 6.81
C GLU A 229 14.41 -8.32 6.80
N ILE A 230 14.11 -9.13 7.82
CA ILE A 230 14.58 -10.52 7.92
C ILE A 230 13.93 -11.36 6.80
N VAL A 231 12.61 -11.30 6.68
CA VAL A 231 11.88 -12.05 5.64
C VAL A 231 12.34 -11.61 4.25
N PHE A 232 12.40 -10.31 3.99
CA PHE A 232 12.81 -9.81 2.68
C PHE A 232 14.28 -10.14 2.37
N LYS A 233 15.18 -10.08 3.35
CA LYS A 233 16.60 -10.43 3.17
C LYS A 233 16.77 -11.90 2.83
N SER A 234 16.06 -12.80 3.50
CA SER A 234 16.07 -14.24 3.19
C SER A 234 15.51 -14.52 1.79
N LEU A 235 14.43 -13.85 1.37
CA LEU A 235 13.89 -13.94 0.01
C LEU A 235 14.86 -13.40 -1.04
N PHE A 236 15.37 -12.19 -0.83
CA PHE A 236 16.30 -11.53 -1.76
C PHE A 236 17.62 -12.30 -1.87
N SER A 237 18.02 -13.05 -0.84
CA SER A 237 19.22 -13.88 -0.91
C SER A 237 19.22 -14.89 -2.05
N LEU A 238 18.03 -15.39 -2.40
CA LEU A 238 17.85 -16.36 -3.49
C LEU A 238 18.36 -15.79 -4.82
N THR A 239 18.32 -14.48 -5.02
CA THR A 239 18.79 -13.81 -6.25
C THR A 239 20.28 -14.01 -6.55
N GLN A 240 21.07 -14.43 -5.57
CA GLN A 240 22.51 -14.59 -5.70
C GLN A 240 22.92 -16.04 -6.02
N TYR A 241 21.96 -16.96 -6.08
CA TYR A 241 22.21 -18.35 -6.46
C TYR A 241 22.04 -18.52 -7.97
N SER A 242 22.84 -19.40 -8.58
CA SER A 242 22.76 -19.70 -10.02
C SER A 242 21.43 -20.29 -10.48
N TYR A 243 20.63 -20.82 -9.55
CA TYR A 243 19.28 -21.33 -9.79
C TYR A 243 18.22 -20.24 -9.85
N TRP A 244 18.56 -19.00 -9.48
CA TRP A 244 17.67 -17.86 -9.66
C TRP A 244 17.36 -17.65 -11.14
N ASN A 245 16.10 -17.36 -11.42
CA ASN A 245 15.63 -17.01 -12.75
C ASN A 245 14.91 -15.66 -12.66
N GLU A 246 15.12 -14.77 -13.64
CA GLU A 246 14.47 -13.45 -13.67
C GLU A 246 12.93 -13.53 -13.67
N ALA A 247 12.34 -14.63 -14.14
CA ALA A 247 10.91 -14.89 -14.01
C ALA A 247 10.43 -14.99 -12.55
N PHE A 248 11.34 -15.14 -11.58
CA PHE A 248 11.03 -15.13 -10.15
C PHE A 248 10.93 -13.73 -9.56
N ALA A 249 11.49 -12.70 -10.21
CA ALA A 249 11.52 -11.33 -9.70
C ALA A 249 10.17 -10.79 -9.17
N PRO A 250 8.99 -11.13 -9.75
CA PRO A 250 7.70 -10.72 -9.19
C PRO A 250 7.49 -11.13 -7.72
N CYS A 251 8.11 -12.22 -7.25
CA CYS A 251 7.99 -12.67 -5.86
C CYS A 251 8.67 -11.73 -4.84
N LEU A 252 9.62 -10.90 -5.28
CA LEU A 252 10.27 -9.90 -4.44
C LEU A 252 9.30 -8.77 -4.04
N SER A 253 8.14 -8.65 -4.67
CA SER A 253 7.18 -7.59 -4.35
C SER A 253 6.50 -7.83 -3.00
N TRP A 254 6.11 -6.73 -2.33
CA TRP A 254 5.31 -6.75 -1.12
C TRP A 254 4.07 -7.66 -1.26
N GLU A 255 3.40 -7.64 -2.42
CA GLU A 255 2.18 -8.39 -2.71
C GLU A 255 2.34 -9.91 -2.55
N PHE A 256 3.56 -10.44 -2.70
CA PHE A 256 3.79 -11.86 -2.59
C PHE A 256 3.83 -12.33 -1.12
N TRP A 257 4.61 -11.67 -0.27
CA TRP A 257 4.97 -12.17 1.07
C TRP A 257 4.42 -11.35 2.25
N ASN A 258 3.68 -10.27 1.99
CA ASN A 258 3.00 -9.58 3.10
C ASN A 258 1.90 -10.45 3.74
N LYS A 259 1.39 -10.04 4.91
CA LYS A 259 0.35 -10.78 5.65
C LYS A 259 -0.95 -11.08 4.87
N LYS A 260 -1.28 -10.25 3.88
CA LYS A 260 -2.41 -10.42 2.95
C LYS A 260 -1.96 -10.95 1.58
N GLY A 261 -0.70 -11.31 1.41
CA GLY A 261 -0.09 -11.72 0.16
C GLY A 261 -0.47 -13.14 -0.26
N ILE A 262 0.26 -13.65 -1.25
CA ILE A 262 0.09 -14.98 -1.84
C ILE A 262 0.68 -16.07 -0.94
N LEU A 263 1.90 -15.85 -0.44
CA LEU A 263 2.63 -16.81 0.37
C LEU A 263 1.85 -17.30 1.61
N PRO A 264 1.24 -16.45 2.47
CA PRO A 264 0.53 -16.96 3.64
C PRO A 264 -0.73 -17.77 3.27
N VAL A 265 -1.34 -17.53 2.11
CA VAL A 265 -2.46 -18.34 1.61
C VAL A 265 -1.98 -19.75 1.25
N LEU A 266 -0.91 -19.86 0.46
CA LEU A 266 -0.37 -21.16 0.07
C LEU A 266 0.19 -21.94 1.27
N LEU A 267 0.85 -21.26 2.22
CA LEU A 267 1.29 -21.88 3.47
C LEU A 267 0.13 -22.37 4.32
N SER A 268 -1.00 -21.65 4.33
CA SER A 268 -2.20 -22.10 5.03
C SER A 268 -2.71 -23.44 4.47
N PHE A 269 -2.59 -23.64 3.16
CA PHE A 269 -2.94 -24.89 2.52
C PHE A 269 -1.92 -25.99 2.84
N LYS A 270 -0.62 -25.72 2.64
CA LYS A 270 0.46 -26.69 2.89
C LYS A 270 0.42 -27.26 4.32
N TYR A 271 0.20 -26.40 5.32
CA TYR A 271 0.21 -26.80 6.73
C TYR A 271 -1.19 -27.09 7.31
N ALA A 272 -2.24 -27.06 6.49
CA ALA A 272 -3.63 -27.29 6.91
C ALA A 272 -4.06 -26.47 8.15
N ARG A 273 -3.53 -25.25 8.29
CA ARG A 273 -3.83 -24.29 9.37
C ARG A 273 -3.93 -22.88 8.82
N THR A 274 -4.38 -21.91 9.60
CA THR A 274 -4.31 -20.51 9.20
C THR A 274 -2.92 -19.93 9.45
N VAL A 275 -2.39 -19.23 8.43
CA VAL A 275 -1.11 -18.52 8.43
C VAL A 275 -1.37 -17.08 8.03
N GLY A 276 -0.90 -16.11 8.82
CA GLY A 276 -1.05 -14.67 8.54
C GLY A 276 -2.49 -14.13 8.57
N SER A 277 -3.46 -14.94 9.02
CA SER A 277 -4.88 -14.65 9.03
C SER A 277 -5.53 -15.02 10.37
N ARG A 278 -6.63 -14.35 10.71
CA ARG A 278 -7.47 -14.66 11.88
C ARG A 278 -8.64 -15.60 11.54
N LEU A 279 -8.69 -16.09 10.31
CA LEU A 279 -9.74 -17.00 9.88
C LEU A 279 -9.62 -18.36 10.60
N PRO A 280 -10.73 -19.10 10.77
CA PRO A 280 -10.72 -20.29 11.60
C PRO A 280 -10.07 -21.52 10.94
N SER A 281 -10.01 -21.59 9.61
CA SER A 281 -9.42 -22.73 8.89
C SER A 281 -8.78 -22.35 7.55
N ALA A 282 -7.98 -23.27 7.01
CA ALA A 282 -7.44 -23.15 5.65
C ALA A 282 -8.55 -23.03 4.59
N TYR A 283 -9.70 -23.68 4.80
CA TYR A 283 -10.88 -23.54 3.93
C TYR A 283 -11.41 -22.10 3.92
N ASP A 284 -11.48 -21.45 5.09
CA ASP A 284 -11.94 -20.06 5.18
C ASP A 284 -10.94 -19.11 4.52
N VAL A 285 -9.64 -19.41 4.65
CA VAL A 285 -8.59 -18.69 3.93
C VAL A 285 -8.76 -18.81 2.42
N LEU A 286 -9.03 -20.01 1.89
CA LEU A 286 -9.34 -20.21 0.47
C LEU A 286 -10.55 -19.36 0.08
N ALA A 287 -11.69 -19.49 0.79
CA ALA A 287 -12.92 -18.77 0.46
C ALA A 287 -12.70 -17.24 0.42
N ALA A 288 -11.93 -16.69 1.35
CA ALA A 288 -11.55 -15.27 1.33
C ALA A 288 -10.61 -14.94 0.16
N ALA A 289 -9.64 -15.80 -0.15
CA ALA A 289 -8.66 -15.59 -1.19
C ALA A 289 -9.25 -15.59 -2.61
N LEU A 290 -10.29 -16.39 -2.88
CA LEU A 290 -10.96 -16.47 -4.19
C LEU A 290 -11.71 -15.18 -4.59
N ASN A 291 -11.96 -14.30 -3.62
CA ASN A 291 -12.61 -13.01 -3.81
C ASN A 291 -11.61 -11.84 -3.92
N ARG A 292 -10.30 -12.11 -3.97
CA ARG A 292 -9.28 -11.06 -4.13
C ARG A 292 -9.24 -10.58 -5.58
N GLY A 293 -9.60 -9.31 -5.76
CA GLY A 293 -9.68 -8.64 -7.05
C GLY A 293 -10.76 -7.56 -7.05
N GLU A 294 -10.96 -6.91 -8.19
CA GLU A 294 -11.92 -5.81 -8.36
C GLU A 294 -12.62 -5.93 -9.72
N SER A 295 -13.76 -5.26 -9.89
CA SER A 295 -14.48 -5.17 -11.18
C SER A 295 -14.74 -6.54 -11.84
N ASN A 296 -15.12 -7.54 -11.04
CA ASN A 296 -15.31 -8.94 -11.45
C ASN A 296 -14.07 -9.63 -12.05
N GLN A 297 -12.87 -9.12 -11.79
CA GLN A 297 -11.61 -9.76 -12.16
C GLN A 297 -10.92 -10.32 -10.92
N TYR A 298 -10.50 -11.59 -10.99
CA TYR A 298 -9.91 -12.32 -9.86
C TYR A 298 -8.59 -12.97 -10.29
N PRO A 299 -7.54 -12.16 -10.50
CA PRO A 299 -6.32 -12.61 -11.18
C PRO A 299 -5.62 -13.79 -10.51
N LEU A 300 -5.64 -13.85 -9.17
CA LEU A 300 -4.97 -14.87 -8.37
C LEU A 300 -5.84 -16.12 -8.10
N ARG A 301 -7.11 -16.11 -8.51
CA ARG A 301 -8.07 -17.18 -8.23
C ARG A 301 -7.55 -18.54 -8.68
N ARG A 302 -7.01 -18.61 -9.91
CA ARG A 302 -6.41 -19.84 -10.44
C ARG A 302 -5.30 -20.36 -9.52
N LEU A 303 -4.33 -19.52 -9.17
CA LEU A 303 -3.18 -19.93 -8.36
C LEU A 303 -3.61 -20.55 -7.03
N PHE A 304 -4.59 -19.96 -6.35
CA PHE A 304 -5.10 -20.48 -5.09
C PHE A 304 -5.87 -21.79 -5.23
N LEU A 305 -6.66 -21.95 -6.30
CA LEU A 305 -7.35 -23.22 -6.57
C LEU A 305 -6.37 -24.35 -6.89
N LEU A 306 -5.35 -24.08 -7.69
CA LEU A 306 -4.28 -25.05 -7.99
C LEU A 306 -3.47 -25.40 -6.74
N GLY A 307 -3.20 -24.41 -5.87
CA GLY A 307 -2.59 -24.64 -4.56
C GLY A 307 -3.44 -25.56 -3.69
N TRP A 308 -4.75 -25.30 -3.60
CA TRP A 308 -5.68 -26.16 -2.87
C TRP A 308 -5.71 -27.59 -3.42
N GLN A 309 -5.75 -27.74 -4.75
CA GLN A 309 -5.70 -29.03 -5.43
C GLN A 309 -4.44 -29.84 -5.12
N SER A 310 -3.31 -29.15 -4.94
CA SER A 310 -2.01 -29.77 -4.68
C SER A 310 -1.85 -30.20 -3.23
N PHE A 311 -2.26 -29.37 -2.27
CA PHE A 311 -2.05 -29.65 -0.83
C PHE A 311 -3.19 -30.42 -0.16
N GLN A 312 -4.42 -30.35 -0.70
CA GLN A 312 -5.60 -31.08 -0.23
C GLN A 312 -5.80 -31.08 1.31
N PRO A 313 -5.93 -29.91 1.97
CA PRO A 313 -6.20 -29.86 3.40
C PRO A 313 -7.51 -30.59 3.76
N GLN A 314 -7.60 -31.09 4.99
CA GLN A 314 -8.82 -31.76 5.47
C GLN A 314 -10.05 -30.85 5.43
N THR A 315 -11.20 -31.42 5.08
CA THR A 315 -12.46 -30.70 4.95
C THR A 315 -13.61 -31.51 5.52
N THR A 316 -14.65 -30.80 5.98
CA THR A 316 -15.97 -31.40 6.24
C THR A 316 -16.70 -31.70 4.94
N ASP A 317 -17.68 -32.59 4.96
CA ASP A 317 -18.50 -32.93 3.77
C ASP A 317 -19.15 -31.69 3.12
N LYS A 318 -19.57 -30.72 3.93
CA LYS A 318 -20.16 -29.46 3.44
C LYS A 318 -19.12 -28.60 2.73
N GLN A 319 -17.91 -28.52 3.27
CA GLN A 319 -16.80 -27.79 2.65
C GLN A 319 -16.36 -28.47 1.36
N ALA A 320 -16.24 -29.80 1.34
CA ALA A 320 -15.89 -30.57 0.15
C ALA A 320 -16.86 -30.29 -1.03
N LYS A 321 -18.18 -30.30 -0.77
CA LYS A 321 -19.19 -29.91 -1.78
C LYS A 321 -18.99 -28.48 -2.29
N THR A 322 -18.62 -27.56 -1.41
CA THR A 322 -18.38 -26.16 -1.78
C THR A 322 -17.10 -26.00 -2.60
N ILE A 323 -16.05 -26.76 -2.27
CA ILE A 323 -14.79 -26.78 -3.01
C ILE A 323 -15.01 -27.30 -4.43
N ILE A 324 -15.81 -28.34 -4.63
CA ILE A 324 -16.18 -28.81 -5.99
C ILE A 324 -16.75 -27.66 -6.82
N ARG A 325 -17.62 -26.83 -6.23
CA ARG A 325 -18.14 -25.62 -6.90
C ARG A 325 -17.04 -24.59 -7.14
N PHE A 326 -16.12 -24.36 -6.20
CA PHE A 326 -15.01 -23.43 -6.42
C PHE A 326 -14.09 -23.87 -7.56
N MET A 327 -13.88 -25.19 -7.73
CA MET A 327 -13.05 -25.71 -8.81
C MET A 327 -13.62 -25.43 -10.20
N THR A 328 -14.93 -25.20 -10.35
CA THR A 328 -15.50 -24.80 -11.65
C THR A 328 -15.00 -23.45 -12.13
N TYR A 329 -14.49 -22.60 -11.24
CA TYR A 329 -13.91 -21.31 -11.62
C TYR A 329 -12.64 -21.43 -12.48
N LEU A 330 -11.97 -22.59 -12.47
CA LEU A 330 -10.83 -22.84 -13.37
C LEU A 330 -11.25 -22.90 -14.84
N ASN A 331 -12.53 -23.17 -15.11
CA ASN A 331 -13.10 -23.25 -16.45
C ASN A 331 -13.66 -21.91 -16.95
N GLU A 332 -13.68 -20.87 -16.10
CA GLU A 332 -14.12 -19.55 -16.51
C GLU A 332 -13.10 -18.94 -17.50
N ASN A 333 -13.59 -18.29 -18.56
CA ASN A 333 -12.77 -17.51 -19.49
C ASN A 333 -12.26 -16.23 -18.81
N ALA A 334 -11.42 -16.37 -17.79
CA ALA A 334 -10.84 -15.28 -17.02
C ALA A 334 -9.37 -15.08 -17.37
N LYS A 335 -8.93 -13.82 -17.39
CA LYS A 335 -7.50 -13.50 -17.45
C LYS A 335 -6.89 -13.80 -16.08
N PHE A 336 -6.18 -14.92 -15.98
CA PHE A 336 -5.44 -15.29 -14.78
C PHE A 336 -4.03 -14.72 -14.80
N GLU A 337 -3.57 -14.29 -13.63
CA GLU A 337 -2.20 -13.87 -13.42
C GLU A 337 -1.32 -15.11 -13.21
N ARG A 338 -0.21 -15.16 -13.96
CA ARG A 338 0.77 -16.26 -13.94
C ARG A 338 2.17 -15.82 -13.50
N LYS A 339 2.36 -14.54 -13.18
CA LYS A 339 3.68 -13.96 -12.88
C LYS A 339 4.38 -14.57 -11.66
N TYR A 340 3.65 -15.33 -10.83
CA TYR A 340 4.18 -16.02 -9.66
C TYR A 340 4.38 -17.52 -9.86
N ASP A 341 3.83 -18.11 -10.93
CA ASP A 341 3.80 -19.57 -11.12
C ASP A 341 5.21 -20.16 -11.06
N ALA A 342 6.15 -19.56 -11.81
CA ALA A 342 7.54 -20.01 -11.90
C ALA A 342 8.18 -20.15 -10.51
N PHE A 343 8.15 -19.10 -9.69
CA PHE A 343 8.74 -19.15 -8.35
C PHE A 343 7.97 -20.08 -7.40
N VAL A 344 6.63 -20.07 -7.45
CA VAL A 344 5.78 -20.95 -6.64
C VAL A 344 6.09 -22.43 -6.90
N SER A 345 6.39 -22.83 -8.14
CA SER A 345 6.73 -24.22 -8.47
C SER A 345 8.07 -24.71 -7.93
N VAL A 346 8.97 -23.77 -7.64
CA VAL A 346 10.27 -24.05 -7.03
C VAL A 346 10.13 -24.03 -5.52
N LEU A 347 9.40 -23.05 -4.98
CA LEU A 347 9.13 -22.92 -3.55
C LEU A 347 8.24 -24.05 -3.00
N PHE A 348 7.31 -24.55 -3.81
CA PHE A 348 6.38 -25.63 -3.50
C PHE A 348 6.43 -26.70 -4.59
N PRO A 349 7.36 -27.67 -4.50
CA PRO A 349 7.51 -28.73 -5.49
C PRO A 349 6.21 -29.52 -5.78
N GLU A 350 5.31 -29.63 -4.80
CA GLU A 350 4.00 -30.28 -4.92
C GLU A 350 3.11 -29.61 -5.98
N MET A 351 3.30 -28.31 -6.23
CA MET A 351 2.54 -27.55 -7.23
C MET A 351 3.18 -27.56 -8.62
N ARG A 352 4.39 -28.11 -8.78
CA ARG A 352 5.17 -27.97 -10.03
C ARG A 352 4.44 -28.51 -11.27
N THR A 353 3.87 -29.70 -11.17
CA THR A 353 3.20 -30.36 -12.30
C THR A 353 1.92 -29.64 -12.72
N ILE A 354 1.19 -29.06 -11.76
CA ILE A 354 -0.12 -28.46 -12.02
C ILE A 354 -0.02 -27.02 -12.53
N LEU A 355 1.06 -26.30 -12.20
CA LEU A 355 1.25 -24.93 -12.65
C LEU A 355 1.63 -24.83 -14.14
N GLN A 356 2.04 -25.95 -14.77
CA GLN A 356 2.34 -26.04 -16.21
C GLN A 356 3.26 -24.90 -16.70
N ILE A 357 4.42 -24.79 -16.07
CA ILE A 357 5.43 -23.76 -16.35
C ILE A 357 6.34 -24.20 -17.48
#